data_AF-A0ABD1VN83-F1
#
_entry.id   AF-A0ABD1VN83-F1
#
_cell.length_a   1.000
_cell.length_b   1.000
_cell.length_c   1.000
_cell.angle_alpha   90.00
_cell.angle_beta   90.00
_cell.angle_gamma   90.00
#
_symmetry.space_group_name_H-M   'P 1'
#
loop_
_entity.id
_entity.type
_entity.pdbx_description
1 polymer ?
#
loop_
_entity_poly.entity_id
_entity_poly.type
_entity_poly.pdbx_seq_one_letter_code
_entity_poly.pdbx_strand_id
1 'polypeptide(L)'
;MHANVEYGSEGIVSTSGDVYSFGIVLLEMYARKKPTDAMFGEKMSLKSWVSQSLDENKIIEVVDANLLRREDNNFSAKEQCVLSILALAMECLINSPMERISTREVVARLEKIKTTFLRTTQDAKDGNGEQINE
;
A
#
# COMPACT_ATOMS: atom_id res chain seq x y z
N MET A 1 -11.97 4.65 17.88
CA MET A 1 -12.00 5.65 16.79
C MET A 1 -10.90 6.67 17.07
N HIS A 2 -9.76 6.58 16.39
CA HIS A 2 -8.83 7.72 16.34
C HIS A 2 -9.31 8.61 15.20
N ALA A 3 -10.17 9.57 15.51
CA ALA A 3 -10.46 10.65 14.59
C ALA A 3 -9.12 11.34 14.28
N ASN A 4 -8.80 11.48 12.99
CA ASN A 4 -7.70 12.34 12.57
C ASN A 4 -8.02 13.74 13.12
N VAL A 5 -7.11 14.33 13.91
CA VAL A 5 -7.32 15.58 14.65
C VAL A 5 -7.84 16.72 13.76
N GLU A 6 -7.50 16.70 12.47
CA GLU A 6 -8.00 17.66 11.46
C GLU A 6 -9.50 17.52 11.17
N TYR A 7 -10.02 16.29 11.05
CA TYR A 7 -11.43 16.07 10.68
C TYR A 7 -12.37 16.03 11.88
N GLY A 8 -11.89 15.63 13.06
CA GLY A 8 -12.72 15.51 14.27
C GLY A 8 -12.94 16.82 15.04
N SER A 9 -12.11 17.83 14.82
CA SER A 9 -12.08 19.03 15.67
C SER A 9 -12.58 20.30 14.97
N GLU A 10 -12.43 20.43 13.64
CA GLU A 10 -12.76 21.68 12.93
C GLU A 10 -13.60 21.50 11.65
N GLY A 11 -13.85 20.27 11.18
CA GLY A 11 -14.64 20.04 9.96
C GLY A 11 -14.03 20.66 8.68
N ILE A 12 -12.71 20.90 8.70
CA ILE A 12 -12.01 21.59 7.61
C ILE A 12 -11.71 20.60 6.50
N VAL A 13 -12.29 20.83 5.32
CA VAL A 13 -11.90 20.16 4.08
C VAL A 13 -10.52 20.67 3.68
N SER A 14 -9.54 19.78 3.56
CA SER A 14 -8.19 20.13 3.15
C SER A 14 -7.61 19.08 2.21
N THR A 15 -6.76 19.52 1.28
CA THR A 15 -6.03 18.62 0.38
C THR A 15 -5.16 17.63 1.18
N SER A 16 -4.59 18.07 2.31
CA SER A 16 -3.83 17.15 3.18
C SER A 16 -4.73 16.09 3.78
N GLY A 17 -5.95 16.46 4.22
CA GLY A 17 -6.94 15.53 4.73
C GLY A 17 -7.43 14.52 3.69
N ASP A 18 -7.55 14.93 2.42
CA ASP A 18 -7.85 14.05 1.30
C ASP A 18 -6.73 13.03 1.06
N VAL A 19 -5.46 13.45 1.19
CA VAL A 19 -4.31 12.54 1.09
C VAL A 19 -4.33 11.50 2.21
N TYR A 20 -4.67 11.89 3.44
CA TYR A 20 -4.79 10.92 4.54
C TYR A 20 -5.89 9.90 4.26
N SER A 21 -7.05 10.37 3.83
CA SER A 21 -8.19 9.50 3.48
C SER A 21 -7.83 8.57 2.33
N PHE A 22 -7.11 9.06 1.32
CA PHE A 22 -6.56 8.25 0.23
C PHE A 22 -5.62 7.15 0.76
N GLY A 23 -4.74 7.47 1.71
CA GLY A 23 -3.89 6.48 2.37
C GLY A 23 -4.69 5.37 3.06
N ILE A 24 -5.78 5.70 3.74
CA ILE A 24 -6.68 4.70 4.35
C ILE A 24 -7.32 3.82 3.29
N VAL A 25 -7.82 4.40 2.19
CA VAL A 25 -8.44 3.65 1.09
C VAL A 25 -7.43 2.71 0.42
N LEU A 26 -6.16 3.12 0.27
CA LEU A 26 -5.10 2.23 -0.20
C LEU A 26 -4.90 1.04 0.74
N LEU A 27 -4.78 1.27 2.05
CA LEU A 27 -4.66 0.16 3.01
C LEU A 27 -5.88 -0.77 2.97
N GLU A 28 -7.09 -0.21 2.90
CA GLU A 28 -8.33 -0.98 2.83
C GLU A 28 -8.38 -1.85 1.58
N MET A 29 -7.95 -1.32 0.43
CA MET A 29 -7.91 -2.05 -0.84
C MET A 29 -6.95 -3.24 -0.79
N TYR A 30 -5.74 -3.03 -0.28
CA TYR A 30 -4.72 -4.08 -0.25
C TYR A 30 -4.97 -5.10 0.84
N ALA A 31 -5.49 -4.69 2.00
CA ALA A 31 -5.81 -5.62 3.08
C ALA A 31 -7.18 -6.29 2.92
N ARG A 32 -8.06 -5.73 2.08
CA ARG A 32 -9.50 -6.06 2.03
C ARG A 32 -10.16 -5.99 3.40
N LYS A 33 -9.77 -4.98 4.17
CA LYS A 33 -10.21 -4.76 5.55
C LYS A 33 -10.61 -3.32 5.75
N LYS A 34 -11.84 -3.12 6.22
CA LYS A 34 -12.33 -1.78 6.57
C LYS A 34 -11.62 -1.30 7.84
N PRO A 35 -11.35 0.00 8.00
CA PRO A 35 -10.86 0.55 9.27
C PRO A 35 -11.78 0.25 10.48
N THR A 36 -13.05 -0.08 10.21
CA THR A 36 -14.09 -0.44 11.19
C THR A 36 -14.34 -1.95 11.28
N ASP A 37 -13.49 -2.80 10.68
CA ASP A 37 -13.59 -4.25 10.84
C ASP A 37 -13.47 -4.63 12.32
N ALA A 38 -14.19 -5.67 12.76
CA ALA A 38 -14.26 -6.09 14.16
C ALA A 38 -12.90 -6.51 14.75
N MET A 39 -11.92 -6.82 13.91
CA MET A 39 -10.54 -7.05 14.35
C MET A 39 -9.85 -5.78 14.88
N PHE A 40 -10.36 -4.60 14.54
CA PHE A 40 -9.81 -3.31 14.96
C PHE A 40 -10.64 -2.72 16.11
N GLY A 41 -9.96 -1.96 16.97
CA GLY A 41 -10.55 -1.40 18.17
C GLY A 41 -9.66 -0.34 18.80
N GLU A 42 -9.74 -0.20 20.12
CA GLU A 42 -8.97 0.83 20.85
C GLU A 42 -7.45 0.61 20.76
N LYS A 43 -7.01 -0.65 20.77
CA LYS A 43 -5.59 -1.01 20.83
C LYS A 43 -4.94 -1.17 19.45
N MET A 44 -5.73 -1.39 18.41
CA MET A 44 -5.22 -1.69 17.08
C MET A 44 -6.12 -1.09 16.01
N SER A 45 -5.51 -0.34 15.10
CA SER A 45 -6.13 0.23 13.91
C SER A 45 -5.57 -0.46 12.65
N LEU A 46 -6.26 -0.31 11.53
CA LEU A 46 -5.75 -0.75 10.22
C LEU A 46 -4.33 -0.21 9.96
N LYS A 47 -4.11 1.09 10.18
CA LYS A 47 -2.79 1.74 10.04
C LYS A 47 -1.73 1.08 10.90
N SER A 48 -1.99 0.89 12.20
CA SER A 48 -0.98 0.33 13.13
C SER A 48 -0.71 -1.15 12.86
N TRP A 49 -1.73 -1.92 12.46
CA TRP A 49 -1.57 -3.31 12.09
C TRP A 49 -0.70 -3.46 10.84
N VAL A 50 -0.98 -2.70 9.77
CA VAL A 50 -0.14 -2.70 8.56
C VAL A 50 1.28 -2.26 8.87
N SER A 51 1.45 -1.20 9.67
CA SER A 51 2.78 -0.72 10.08
C SER A 51 3.59 -1.82 10.78
N GLN A 52 2.99 -2.50 11.75
CA GLN A 52 3.64 -3.59 12.47
C GLN A 52 4.01 -4.75 11.54
N SER A 53 3.12 -5.11 10.60
CA SER A 53 3.42 -6.16 9.63
C SER A 53 4.53 -5.80 8.65
N LEU A 54 4.68 -4.52 8.29
CA LEU A 54 5.83 -4.05 7.51
C LEU A 54 7.13 -4.19 8.31
N ASP A 55 7.13 -3.77 9.58
CA ASP A 55 8.29 -3.87 10.47
C ASP A 55 8.72 -5.33 10.71
N GLU A 56 7.74 -6.24 10.81
CA GLU A 56 7.97 -7.68 10.99
C GLU A 56 8.22 -8.45 9.68
N ASN A 57 8.20 -7.78 8.53
CA ASN A 57 8.30 -8.39 7.20
C ASN A 57 7.23 -9.49 6.94
N LYS A 58 6.01 -9.27 7.43
CA LYS A 58 4.83 -10.17 7.32
C LYS A 58 3.76 -9.61 6.41
N ILE A 59 4.16 -8.93 5.34
CA ILE A 59 3.28 -8.34 4.34
C ILE A 59 2.24 -9.33 3.79
N ILE A 60 2.63 -10.59 3.59
CA ILE A 60 1.75 -11.63 3.04
C ILE A 60 0.54 -11.95 3.93
N GLU A 61 0.63 -11.68 5.24
CA GLU A 61 -0.48 -11.88 6.17
C GLU A 61 -1.49 -10.73 6.13
N VAL A 62 -1.06 -9.57 5.64
CA VAL A 62 -1.89 -8.37 5.52
C VAL A 62 -2.62 -8.34 4.19
N VAL A 63 -1.93 -8.68 3.11
CA VAL A 63 -2.42 -8.47 1.73
C VAL A 63 -3.51 -9.49 1.39
N ASP A 64 -4.55 -9.05 0.69
CA ASP A 64 -5.60 -9.92 0.17
C ASP A 64 -4.95 -11.07 -0.63
N ALA A 65 -5.25 -12.30 -0.20
CA ALA A 65 -4.77 -13.52 -0.84
C ALA A 65 -5.15 -13.63 -2.32
N ASN A 66 -6.10 -12.84 -2.82
CA ASN A 66 -6.42 -12.76 -4.25
C ASN A 66 -5.46 -11.85 -5.03
N LEU A 67 -4.76 -10.93 -4.37
CA LEU A 67 -3.81 -10.00 -4.98
C LEU A 67 -2.38 -10.54 -4.99
N LEU A 68 -1.98 -11.27 -3.95
CA LEU A 68 -0.64 -11.81 -3.79
C LEU A 68 -0.67 -13.28 -3.31
N ARG A 69 -0.41 -14.21 -4.24
CA ARG A 69 -0.38 -15.66 -3.95
C ARG A 69 1.03 -16.20 -4.11
N ARG A 70 1.47 -17.07 -3.20
CA ARG A 70 2.81 -17.68 -3.27
C ARG A 70 3.06 -18.45 -4.57
N GLU A 71 1.99 -18.89 -5.22
CA GLU A 71 2.05 -19.63 -6.49
C GLU A 71 2.07 -18.72 -7.73
N ASP A 72 2.04 -17.40 -7.57
CA ASP A 72 2.10 -16.46 -8.69
C ASP A 72 3.45 -16.53 -9.41
N ASN A 73 3.45 -16.70 -10.73
CA ASN A 73 4.67 -16.69 -11.56
C ASN A 73 5.53 -15.42 -11.36
N ASN A 74 4.90 -14.30 -10.97
CA ASN A 74 5.55 -13.02 -10.71
C ASN A 74 5.49 -12.64 -9.22
N PHE A 75 5.46 -13.61 -8.31
CA PHE A 75 5.28 -13.38 -6.86
C PHE A 75 6.23 -12.31 -6.33
N SER A 76 7.54 -12.42 -6.57
CA SER A 76 8.53 -11.47 -6.06
C SER A 76 8.28 -10.03 -6.58
N ALA A 77 7.94 -9.89 -7.86
CA ALA A 77 7.62 -8.58 -8.44
C ALA A 77 6.32 -7.98 -7.87
N LYS A 78 5.30 -8.83 -7.67
CA LYS A 78 4.04 -8.42 -7.03
C LYS A 78 4.26 -8.02 -5.57
N GLU A 79 5.01 -8.82 -4.82
CA GLU A 79 5.35 -8.55 -3.42
C GLU A 79 6.07 -7.21 -3.27
N GLN A 80 7.11 -6.96 -4.08
CA GLN A 80 7.82 -5.68 -4.09
C GLN A 80 6.93 -4.50 -4.46
N CYS A 81 6.03 -4.69 -5.44
CA CYS A 81 5.06 -3.67 -5.83
C CYS A 81 4.13 -3.32 -4.67
N VAL A 82 3.56 -4.34 -4.00
CA VAL A 82 2.65 -4.14 -2.87
C VAL A 82 3.38 -3.50 -1.68
N LEU A 83 4.60 -3.95 -1.35
CA LEU A 83 5.43 -3.32 -0.33
C LEU A 83 5.65 -1.83 -0.60
N SER A 84 5.95 -1.47 -1.85
CA SER A 84 6.15 -0.07 -2.25
C SER A 84 4.87 0.76 -2.10
N ILE A 85 3.71 0.17 -2.39
CA ILE A 85 2.42 0.85 -2.27
C ILE A 85 2.02 1.02 -0.80
N LEU A 86 2.23 0.02 0.04
CA LEU A 86 1.94 0.14 1.47
C LEU A 86 2.88 1.15 2.14
N ALA A 87 4.17 1.17 1.78
CA ALA A 87 5.09 2.20 2.23
C ALA A 87 4.60 3.62 1.86
N LEU A 88 4.17 3.81 0.62
CA LEU A 88 3.59 5.09 0.16
C LEU A 88 2.31 5.44 0.94
N ALA A 89 1.44 4.46 1.21
CA ALA A 89 0.25 4.67 2.01
C ALA A 89 0.61 5.12 3.45
N MET A 90 1.68 4.59 4.04
CA MET A 90 2.16 5.03 5.36
C MET A 90 2.60 6.50 5.37
N GLU A 91 3.21 6.98 4.29
CA GLU A 91 3.56 8.40 4.13
C GLU A 91 2.34 9.30 3.98
N CYS A 92 1.27 8.81 3.34
CA CYS A 92 -0.02 9.51 3.26
C CYS A 92 -0.69 9.61 4.63
N LEU A 93 -0.42 8.66 5.53
CA LEU A 93 -1.06 8.56 6.84
C LEU A 93 -0.31 9.29 7.96
N ILE A 94 0.72 10.09 7.64
CA ILE A 94 1.40 10.91 8.64
C ILE A 94 0.40 11.87 9.30
N ASN A 95 0.40 11.92 10.63
CA ASN A 95 -0.57 12.72 11.38
C ASN A 95 -0.31 14.22 11.21
N SER A 96 0.96 14.63 11.13
CA SER A 96 1.37 16.01 10.87
C SER A 96 1.06 16.39 9.41
N PRO A 97 0.16 17.35 9.14
CA PRO A 97 -0.22 17.72 7.78
C PRO A 97 0.93 18.32 6.97
N MET A 98 1.89 18.93 7.65
CA MET A 98 3.07 19.57 7.05
C MET A 98 4.15 18.57 6.65
N GLU A 99 4.19 17.41 7.32
CA GLU A 99 5.12 16.31 7.00
C GLU A 99 4.48 15.28 6.05
N ARG A 100 3.16 15.32 5.92
CA ARG A 100 2.41 14.43 5.03
C ARG A 100 2.78 14.70 3.58
N ILE A 101 3.00 13.63 2.83
CA ILE A 101 3.31 13.67 1.41
C ILE A 101 2.22 14.45 0.63
N SER A 102 2.64 15.24 -0.36
CA SER A 102 1.69 15.97 -1.21
C SER A 102 1.04 15.05 -2.24
N THR A 103 -0.17 15.36 -2.69
CA THR A 103 -0.84 14.62 -3.78
C THR A 103 0.02 14.51 -5.04
N ARG A 104 0.79 15.55 -5.38
CA ARG A 104 1.71 15.54 -6.53
C ARG A 104 2.77 14.45 -6.39
N GLU A 105 3.36 14.34 -5.20
CA GLU A 105 4.37 13.35 -4.90
C GLU A 105 3.76 11.94 -4.84
N VAL A 106 2.55 11.79 -4.30
CA VAL A 106 1.80 10.52 -4.34
C VAL A 106 1.63 10.02 -5.78
N VAL A 107 1.16 10.88 -6.69
CA VAL A 107 0.98 10.52 -8.11
C VAL A 107 2.32 10.15 -8.77
N ALA A 108 3.36 10.95 -8.53
CA ALA A 108 4.69 10.68 -9.09
C ALA A 108 5.24 9.32 -8.63
N ARG A 109 5.06 8.97 -7.35
CA ARG A 109 5.51 7.68 -6.80
C ARG A 109 4.67 6.51 -7.31
N LEU A 110 3.35 6.66 -7.42
CA LEU A 110 2.49 5.62 -8.01
C LEU A 110 2.89 5.31 -9.46
N GLU A 111 3.14 6.32 -10.29
CA GLU A 111 3.59 6.11 -11.67
C GLU A 111 4.96 5.42 -11.73
N LYS A 112 5.88 5.77 -10.80
CA LYS A 112 7.19 5.10 -10.68
C LYS A 112 7.03 3.62 -10.27
N ILE A 113 6.16 3.33 -9.30
CA ILE A 113 5.88 1.96 -8.86
C ILE A 113 5.30 1.14 -10.02
N LYS A 114 4.29 1.68 -10.71
CA LYS A 114 3.67 1.05 -11.89
C LYS A 114 4.68 0.75 -12.97
N THR A 115 5.52 1.72 -13.33
CA THR A 115 6.55 1.55 -14.37
C THR A 115 7.57 0.48 -13.98
N THR A 116 7.99 0.46 -12.70
CA THR A 116 8.93 -0.53 -12.18
C THR A 116 8.32 -1.93 -12.24
N PHE A 117 7.08 -2.08 -11.79
CA PHE A 117 6.36 -3.36 -11.82
C PHE A 117 6.16 -3.90 -13.24
N LEU A 118 5.77 -3.05 -14.18
CA LEU A 118 5.60 -3.45 -15.58
C LEU A 118 6.93 -3.93 -16.19
N ARG A 119 8.03 -3.22 -15.94
CA ARG A 119 9.35 -3.64 -16.42
C ARG A 119 9.75 -5.02 -15.89
N THR A 120 9.68 -5.22 -14.57
CA THR A 120 10.07 -6.49 -13.94
C THR A 120 9.21 -7.67 -14.41
N THR A 121 7.95 -7.43 -14.79
CA THR A 121 7.04 -8.49 -15.29
C THR A 121 7.12 -8.71 -16.80
N GLN A 122 7.67 -7.78 -17.56
CA GLN A 122 7.99 -7.92 -18.99
C GLN A 122 9.29 -8.70 -19.19
N ASP A 123 10.34 -8.38 -18.41
CA ASP A 123 11.62 -9.10 -18.44
C ASP A 123 11.45 -10.61 -18.15
N ALA A 124 10.44 -10.99 -17.34
CA ALA A 124 10.12 -12.39 -17.03
C ALA A 124 9.46 -13.16 -18.20
N LYS A 125 8.97 -12.49 -19.25
CA LYS A 125 8.34 -13.14 -20.41
C LYS A 125 9.31 -13.37 -21.57
N ASP A 126 10.35 -12.56 -21.69
CA ASP A 126 11.31 -12.64 -22.80
C ASP A 126 12.44 -13.66 -22.55
N GLY A 127 12.51 -14.26 -21.36
CA GLY A 127 13.56 -15.21 -20.97
C GLY A 127 13.30 -16.69 -21.28
N ASN A 128 12.25 -17.06 -22.02
CA ASN A 128 11.90 -18.48 -22.25
C ASN A 128 12.02 -18.94 -23.71
N GLY A 129 12.94 -18.35 -24.47
CA GLY A 129 13.07 -18.58 -25.91
C GLY A 129 14.51 -18.83 -26.38
N GLU A 130 15.25 -19.77 -25.79
CA GLU A 130 16.31 -20.48 -26.55
C GLU A 130 16.71 -21.79 -25.88
N GLN A 131 15.90 -22.83 -26.12
CA GLN A 131 16.39 -24.20 -26.20
C GLN A 131 15.73 -24.86 -27.42
N ILE A 132 16.43 -24.81 -28.56
CA ILE A 132 16.35 -25.85 -29.59
C ILE A 132 17.77 -26.25 -30.01
N ASN A 133 18.23 -27.26 -29.29
CA ASN A 133 19.11 -28.39 -29.58
C ASN A 133 19.65 -28.60 -31.01
N GLU A 134 20.86 -29.18 -30.99
CA GLU A 134 21.67 -29.89 -32.02
C GLU A 134 22.52 -29.07 -33.00
#